data_AF-A0A4V1UBE7-F1
#
_entry.id   AF-A0A4V1UBE7-F1
#
_cell.length_a   1.000
_cell.length_b   1.000
_cell.length_c   1.000
_cell.angle_alpha   90.00
_cell.angle_beta   90.00
_cell.angle_gamma   90.00
#
_symmetry.space_group_name_H-M   'P 1'
#
loop_
_entity.id
_entity.type
_entity.pdbx_description
1 polymer ?
#
loop_
_entity_poly.entity_id
_entity_poly.type
_entity_poly.pdbx_seq_one_letter_code
_entity_poly.pdbx_strand_id
1 'polypeptide(L)'
;MEEEGFVVNLYGPSKYEQFVKVKNPYDTAYYYFDDSTANAELFFPVKASIFYNKKAPEKRYLQQYKLPLDVPRQISYVDLKDPILIKTNGYFTEQKSWVNQGYWSWKNLADQLPYDYVPQE
;
A
#
# COMPACT_ATOMS: atom_id res chain seq x y z
N MET A 1 8.13 -16.34 9.72
CA MET A 1 7.27 -15.31 9.10
C MET A 1 8.03 -14.01 9.27
N GLU A 2 8.74 -13.61 8.23
CA GLU A 2 9.42 -12.32 8.23
C GLU A 2 8.37 -11.24 8.52
N GLU A 3 8.65 -10.32 9.43
CA GLU A 3 7.78 -9.17 9.60
C GLU A 3 7.85 -8.38 8.30
N GLU A 4 6.78 -8.47 7.50
CA GLU A 4 6.57 -7.66 6.31
C GLU A 4 6.95 -6.21 6.60
N GLY A 5 7.56 -5.53 5.61
CA GLY A 5 8.00 -4.14 5.78
C GLY A 5 6.86 -3.15 6.06
N PHE A 6 5.61 -3.63 5.99
CA PHE A 6 4.39 -2.86 6.13
C PHE A 6 3.31 -3.59 6.95
N VAL A 7 2.32 -2.84 7.43
CA VAL A 7 1.11 -3.35 8.07
C VAL A 7 -0.10 -2.72 7.43
N VAL A 8 -1.05 -3.55 6.97
CA VAL A 8 -2.36 -3.11 6.49
C VAL A 8 -3.37 -3.22 7.62
N ASN A 9 -4.14 -2.16 7.83
CA ASN A 9 -5.28 -2.16 8.73
C ASN A 9 -6.52 -1.67 7.98
N LEU A 10 -7.66 -2.33 8.17
CA LEU A 10 -8.92 -1.97 7.52
C LEU A 10 -9.87 -1.30 8.51
N TYR A 11 -10.61 -0.30 8.05
CA TYR A 11 -11.61 0.38 8.87
C TYR A 11 -12.72 -0.60 9.31
N GLY A 12 -12.87 -0.79 10.63
CA GLY A 12 -13.85 -1.71 11.20
C GLY A 12 -15.21 -1.03 11.47
N PRO A 13 -16.35 -1.60 11.04
CA PRO A 13 -17.67 -1.00 11.26
C PRO A 13 -18.20 -1.18 12.70
N SER A 14 -17.66 -2.13 13.47
CA SER A 14 -18.22 -2.53 14.78
C SER A 14 -17.87 -1.60 15.94
N LYS A 15 -16.84 -0.76 15.77
CA LYS A 15 -16.54 0.40 16.61
C LYS A 15 -16.04 1.48 15.68
N TYR A 16 -16.81 2.56 15.56
CA TYR A 16 -16.68 3.67 14.60
C TYR A 16 -15.30 4.38 14.51
N GLU A 17 -14.24 3.86 15.13
CA GLU A 17 -12.95 4.53 15.25
C GLU A 17 -11.73 3.59 15.18
N GLN A 18 -11.89 2.29 14.88
CA GLN A 18 -10.77 1.34 14.95
C GLN A 18 -10.45 0.71 13.60
N PHE A 19 -9.22 0.99 13.13
CA PHE A 19 -8.58 0.22 12.08
C PHE A 19 -8.13 -1.13 12.67
N VAL A 20 -8.52 -2.22 12.04
CA VAL A 20 -8.22 -3.59 12.47
C VAL A 20 -7.10 -4.15 11.58
N LYS A 21 -6.03 -4.65 12.21
CA LYS A 21 -4.91 -5.26 11.49
C LYS A 21 -5.37 -6.45 10.66
N VAL A 22 -5.03 -6.43 9.38
CA VAL A 22 -5.19 -7.57 8.48
C VAL A 22 -4.10 -8.58 8.82
N LYS A 23 -4.50 -9.82 9.14
CA LYS A 23 -3.55 -10.89 9.47
C LYS A 23 -2.76 -11.36 8.26
N ASN A 24 -3.43 -11.49 7.12
CA ASN A 24 -2.84 -11.88 5.84
C ASN A 24 -3.23 -10.85 4.76
N PRO A 25 -2.34 -9.91 4.40
CA PRO A 25 -2.63 -8.94 3.35
C PRO A 25 -2.73 -9.58 1.95
N TYR A 26 -2.23 -10.80 1.77
CA TYR A 26 -2.29 -11.58 0.53
C TYR A 26 -3.48 -12.53 0.47
N ASP A 27 -4.47 -12.37 1.33
CA ASP A 27 -5.72 -13.11 1.25
C ASP A 27 -6.44 -12.77 -0.07
N THR A 28 -7.09 -13.77 -0.68
CA THR A 28 -7.82 -13.62 -1.95
C THR A 28 -8.96 -12.58 -1.88
N ALA A 29 -9.40 -12.20 -0.68
CA ALA A 29 -10.33 -11.10 -0.47
C ALA A 29 -9.73 -9.71 -0.78
N TYR A 30 -8.40 -9.58 -0.81
CA TYR A 30 -7.69 -8.31 -0.97
C TYR A 30 -6.67 -8.31 -2.11
N TYR A 31 -6.14 -9.50 -2.43
CA TYR A 31 -5.04 -9.64 -3.36
C TYR A 31 -5.30 -10.80 -4.31
N TYR A 32 -5.02 -10.58 -5.59
CA TYR A 32 -5.04 -11.60 -6.60
C TYR A 32 -3.78 -11.52 -7.45
N PHE A 33 -3.24 -12.66 -7.85
CA PHE A 33 -2.11 -12.73 -8.77
C PHE A 33 -2.46 -13.68 -9.91
N ASP A 34 -2.32 -13.19 -11.13
CA ASP A 34 -2.53 -13.98 -12.34
C ASP A 34 -1.18 -14.51 -12.83
N ASP A 35 -0.92 -15.81 -12.60
CA ASP A 35 0.30 -16.49 -13.03
C ASP A 35 0.50 -16.46 -14.56
N SER A 36 -0.57 -16.33 -15.34
CA SER A 36 -0.48 -16.33 -16.81
C SER A 36 0.03 -15.01 -17.38
N THR A 37 -0.27 -13.90 -16.70
CA THR A 37 0.13 -12.55 -17.12
C THR A 37 1.16 -11.90 -16.19
N ALA A 38 1.45 -12.55 -15.06
CA ALA A 38 2.26 -12.05 -13.95
C ALA A 38 1.80 -10.68 -13.43
N ASN A 39 0.49 -10.41 -13.52
CA ASN A 39 -0.11 -9.20 -12.98
C ASN A 39 -0.65 -9.46 -11.58
N ALA A 40 -0.59 -8.43 -10.73
CA ALA A 40 -1.20 -8.43 -9.41
C ALA A 40 -2.40 -7.48 -9.39
N GLU A 41 -3.44 -7.84 -8.66
CA GLU A 41 -4.55 -6.95 -8.34
C GLU A 41 -4.62 -6.74 -6.83
N LEU A 42 -4.76 -5.48 -6.42
CA LEU A 42 -4.92 -5.09 -5.03
C LEU A 42 -6.25 -4.37 -4.84
N PHE A 43 -7.03 -4.80 -3.87
CA PHE A 43 -8.31 -4.21 -3.53
C PHE A 43 -8.55 -4.22 -2.02
N PHE A 44 -9.04 -3.11 -1.48
CA PHE A 44 -9.51 -3.04 -0.10
C PHE A 44 -10.98 -2.60 -0.11
N PRO A 45 -11.90 -3.40 0.46
CA PRO A 45 -13.34 -3.12 0.38
C PRO A 45 -13.76 -1.88 1.19
N VAL A 46 -12.87 -1.36 2.03
CA VAL A 46 -13.06 -0.20 2.88
C VAL A 46 -11.75 0.55 2.99
N LYS A 47 -11.80 1.77 3.56
CA LYS A 47 -10.61 2.57 3.85
C LYS A 47 -9.55 1.74 4.59
N ALA A 48 -8.35 1.73 4.03
CA ALA A 48 -7.18 1.09 4.60
C ALA A 48 -6.23 2.13 5.19
N SER A 49 -5.57 1.78 6.30
CA SER A 49 -4.42 2.50 6.83
C SER A 49 -3.20 1.58 6.76
N ILE A 50 -2.17 2.06 6.06
CA ILE A 50 -1.01 1.27 5.74
C ILE A 50 0.24 1.95 6.31
N PHE A 51 0.95 1.19 7.12
CA PHE A 51 2.08 1.63 7.91
C PHE A 51 3.33 0.98 7.38
N TYR A 52 4.37 1.74 7.04
CA TYR A 52 5.68 1.18 6.69
C TYR A 52 6.62 1.26 7.89
N ASN A 53 7.10 0.10 8.33
CA ASN A 53 7.85 -0.02 9.58
C ASN A 53 9.37 0.06 9.36
N LYS A 54 9.83 -0.19 8.13
CA LYS A 54 11.27 -0.30 7.80
C LYS A 54 11.85 0.92 7.08
N LYS A 55 11.04 1.95 6.76
CA LYS A 55 11.47 3.12 5.96
C LYS A 55 10.89 4.43 6.50
N ALA A 56 11.77 5.42 6.73
CA ALA A 56 11.39 6.80 6.99
C ALA A 56 10.89 7.48 5.70
N PRO A 57 9.95 8.45 5.77
CA PRO A 57 9.51 9.24 4.61
C PRO A 57 10.69 9.89 3.88
N GLU A 58 10.62 10.01 2.56
CA GLU A 58 11.64 10.71 1.80
C GLU A 58 11.78 12.16 2.27
N LYS A 59 13.02 12.60 2.52
CA LYS A 59 13.31 13.95 3.02
C LYS A 59 12.71 15.04 2.13
N ARG A 60 12.70 14.84 0.81
CA ARG A 60 12.14 15.80 -0.15
C ARG A 60 10.64 16.00 0.05
N TYR A 61 9.89 14.93 0.31
CA TYR A 61 8.47 15.02 0.65
C TYR A 61 8.28 15.79 1.97
N LEU A 62 9.05 15.44 3.00
CA LEU A 62 8.94 16.10 4.31
C LEU A 62 9.21 17.60 4.20
N GLN A 63 10.22 18.00 3.44
CA GLN A 63 10.54 19.40 3.18
C GLN A 63 9.43 20.13 2.41
N GLN A 64 8.91 19.52 1.34
CA GLN A 64 7.86 20.11 0.50
C GLN A 64 6.59 20.40 1.32
N TYR A 65 6.22 19.49 2.21
CA TYR A 65 5.02 19.60 3.05
C TYR A 65 5.29 20.21 4.43
N LYS A 66 6.51 20.71 4.68
CA LYS A 66 6.94 21.34 5.95
C LYS A 66 6.70 20.44 7.18
N LEU A 67 6.92 19.13 7.01
CA LEU A 67 6.80 18.12 8.05
C LEU A 67 8.14 17.94 8.79
N PRO A 68 8.14 17.43 10.03
CA PRO A 68 9.39 17.12 10.75
C PRO A 68 10.26 16.14 9.95
N LEU A 69 11.56 16.41 9.89
CA LEU A 69 12.51 15.60 9.10
C LEU A 69 12.91 14.30 9.79
N ASP A 70 12.60 14.18 11.08
CA ASP A 70 12.90 13.07 11.97
C ASP A 70 11.71 12.12 12.15
N VAL A 71 10.70 12.19 11.27
CA VAL A 71 9.55 11.27 11.32
C VAL A 71 10.04 9.83 11.08
N PRO A 72 9.90 8.93 12.07
CA PRO A 72 10.49 7.59 11.97
C PRO A 72 9.67 6.64 11.11
N ARG A 73 8.39 6.96 10.85
CA ARG A 73 7.41 6.03 10.25
C ARG A 73 6.49 6.72 9.27
N GLN A 74 6.17 6.03 8.19
CA GLN A 74 5.22 6.47 7.17
C GLN A 74 3.85 5.83 7.42
N ILE A 75 2.80 6.64 7.38
CA ILE A 75 1.41 6.18 7.43
C ILE A 75 0.68 6.78 6.24
N SER A 76 -0.14 5.96 5.61
CA SER A 76 -1.03 6.39 4.54
C SER A 76 -2.41 5.82 4.69
N TYR A 77 -3.39 6.63 4.34
CA TYR A 77 -4.78 6.23 4.24
C TYR A 77 -5.15 6.10 2.77
N VAL A 78 -5.74 4.97 2.44
CA VAL A 78 -6.07 4.60 1.07
C VAL A 78 -7.54 4.24 1.00
N ASP A 79 -8.23 4.84 0.04
CA ASP A 79 -9.61 4.52 -0.30
C ASP A 79 -9.65 4.13 -1.78
N LEU A 80 -10.11 2.91 -2.03
CA LEU A 80 -10.11 2.28 -3.36
C LEU A 80 -11.56 2.06 -3.78
N LYS A 81 -11.96 2.72 -4.86
CA LYS A 81 -13.28 2.51 -5.45
C LYS A 81 -13.32 1.22 -6.26
N ASP A 82 -12.24 0.93 -6.97
CA ASP A 82 -12.08 -0.21 -7.88
C ASP A 82 -10.70 -0.87 -7.62
N PRO A 83 -10.51 -2.16 -7.97
CA PRO A 83 -9.21 -2.83 -7.83
C PRO A 83 -8.11 -2.13 -8.63
N ILE A 84 -6.90 -2.08 -8.07
CA ILE A 84 -5.71 -1.59 -8.76
C ILE A 84 -5.02 -2.78 -9.41
N LEU A 85 -4.99 -2.81 -10.74
CA LEU A 85 -4.14 -3.73 -11.49
C LEU A 85 -2.71 -3.19 -11.53
N ILE A 86 -1.75 -3.99 -11.08
CA ILE A 86 -0.32 -3.73 -11.10
C ILE A 86 0.32 -4.70 -12.10
N LYS A 87 0.94 -4.13 -13.12
CA LYS A 87 1.62 -4.87 -14.19
C LYS A 87 3.05 -5.20 -13.81
N THR A 88 3.60 -6.20 -14.49
CA THR A 88 4.99 -6.65 -14.34
C THR A 88 6.00 -5.50 -14.41
N ASN A 89 5.82 -4.54 -15.32
CA ASN A 89 6.72 -3.40 -15.49
C ASN A 89 6.53 -2.27 -14.45
N GLY A 90 5.71 -2.51 -13.43
CA GLY A 90 5.38 -1.51 -12.41
C GLY A 90 4.37 -0.45 -12.85
N TYR A 91 3.74 -0.60 -14.01
CA TYR A 91 2.62 0.25 -14.38
C TYR A 91 1.36 -0.20 -13.65
N PHE A 92 0.54 0.73 -13.18
CA PHE A 92 -0.75 0.41 -12.57
C PHE A 92 -1.88 1.22 -13.20
N THR A 93 -3.07 0.63 -13.28
CA THR A 93 -4.25 1.27 -13.88
C THR A 93 -5.07 2.04 -12.85
N GLU A 94 -6.03 2.83 -13.34
CA GLU A 94 -7.10 3.42 -12.52
C GLU A 94 -6.68 4.40 -11.41
N GLN A 95 -5.70 5.27 -11.71
CA GLN A 95 -5.29 6.38 -10.81
C GLN A 95 -6.46 7.26 -10.32
N LYS A 96 -7.60 7.29 -11.04
CA LYS A 96 -8.80 8.05 -10.68
C LYS A 96 -9.70 7.34 -9.65
N SER A 97 -9.58 6.03 -9.54
CA SER A 97 -10.35 5.19 -8.59
C SER A 97 -9.67 5.14 -7.22
N TRP A 98 -8.63 5.96 -7.05
CA TRP A 98 -7.73 5.95 -5.92
C TRP A 98 -7.69 7.32 -5.23
N VAL A 99 -8.14 7.36 -3.98
CA VAL A 99 -7.96 8.52 -3.10
C VAL A 99 -6.94 8.17 -2.02
N ASN A 100 -5.83 8.92 -1.99
CA ASN A 100 -4.79 8.78 -0.98
C ASN A 100 -4.70 10.03 -0.10
N GLN A 101 -4.51 9.82 1.21
CA GLN A 101 -4.09 10.86 2.14
C GLN A 101 -2.88 10.37 2.94
N GLY A 102 -1.73 11.02 2.77
CA GLY A 102 -0.49 10.70 3.49
C GLY A 102 0.72 10.50 2.58
N TYR A 103 1.72 9.78 3.10
CA TYR A 103 2.95 9.45 2.37
C TYR A 103 2.76 8.16 1.58
N TRP A 104 2.32 8.27 0.33
CA TRP A 104 2.21 7.12 -0.56
C TRP A 104 2.73 7.43 -1.94
N SER A 105 3.77 6.70 -2.32
CA SER A 105 4.37 6.75 -3.64
C SER A 105 4.24 5.40 -4.34
N TRP A 106 4.53 5.36 -5.65
CA TRP A 106 4.66 4.09 -6.40
C TRP A 106 5.53 3.06 -5.67
N LYS A 107 6.66 3.52 -5.10
CA LYS A 107 7.59 2.67 -4.34
C LYS A 107 6.93 2.00 -3.14
N ASN A 108 5.99 2.68 -2.49
CA ASN A 108 5.22 2.14 -1.38
C ASN A 108 4.21 1.07 -1.85
N LEU A 109 3.57 1.27 -3.01
CA LEU A 109 2.68 0.26 -3.59
C LEU A 109 3.46 -1.00 -3.99
N ALA A 110 4.61 -0.84 -4.62
CA ALA A 110 5.49 -1.96 -4.97
C ALA A 110 6.00 -2.72 -3.74
N ASP A 111 6.34 -2.02 -2.65
CA ASP A 111 6.76 -2.61 -1.36
C ASP A 111 5.68 -3.50 -0.71
N GLN A 112 4.43 -3.49 -1.21
CA GLN A 112 3.37 -4.39 -0.75
C GLN A 112 3.28 -5.70 -1.51
N LEU A 113 3.92 -5.81 -2.67
CA LEU A 113 3.93 -7.06 -3.42
C LEU A 113 4.90 -8.05 -2.74
N PRO A 114 4.57 -9.34 -2.66
CA PRO A 114 5.45 -10.35 -2.07
C PRO A 114 6.63 -10.71 -3.00
N TYR A 115 6.86 -9.90 -4.03
CA TYR A 115 7.82 -10.14 -5.09
C TYR A 115 8.75 -8.94 -5.20
N ASP A 116 10.05 -9.18 -5.11
CA ASP A 116 11.05 -8.18 -5.45
C ASP A 116 11.05 -8.00 -6.97
N TYR A 117 10.64 -6.82 -7.45
CA TYR A 117 10.82 -6.47 -8.85
C TYR A 117 12.31 -6.28 -9.13
N VAL A 118 12.92 -7.27 -9.77
CA VAL A 118 14.27 -7.15 -10.36
C VAL A 118 14.09 -6.61 -11.77
N PRO A 119 14.39 -5.32 -12.03
CA PRO A 119 14.39 -4.83 -13.41
C PRO A 119 15.40 -5.66 -14.21
N GLN A 120 14.95 -6.27 -15.32
CA GLN A 120 15.87 -6.82 -16.30
C GLN A 120 16.54 -5.65 -17.03
N GLU A 121 17.87 -5.63 -17.02
CA GLU A 121 18.71 -4.66 -17.74
C GLU A 121 18.46 -4.66 -19.25
#